data_AF-A0A930KYX5-F1
#
_entry.id   AF-A0A930KYX5-F1
#
_cell.length_a   1.000
_cell.length_b   1.000
_cell.length_c   1.000
_cell.angle_alpha   90.00
_cell.angle_beta   90.00
_cell.angle_gamma   90.00
#
_symmetry.space_group_name_H-M   'P 1'
#
loop_
_entity.id
_entity.type
_entity.pdbx_description
1 polymer ?
#
loop_
_entity_poly.entity_id
_entity_poly.type
_entity_poly.pdbx_seq_one_letter_code
_entity_poly.pdbx_strand_id
1 'polypeptide(L)'
;MSIASNGDVEASLMRFLEDDEKPWVQALLDRAEALILSKMSDAVNRCRTDFYFMTIMKSVEAEAVSRVLRAPGGGLYKYETEGTYTYSVNQAVASGILEITPRDWDALFGGTKGWAVAGAEMDGYAQDHYAVQGTLGNLTIDPKLYSGASRLEEAGVTVLPDDDEVTLW
;
A
#
# COMPACT_ATOMS: atom_id res chain seq x y z
N MET A 1 2.66 9.33 -16.49
CA MET A 1 3.96 9.81 -16.00
C MET A 1 3.92 9.40 -14.57
N SER A 2 4.68 8.37 -14.26
CA SER A 2 4.66 7.72 -12.95
C SER A 2 4.81 8.72 -11.81
N ILE A 3 4.18 8.40 -10.68
CA ILE A 3 4.29 9.23 -9.47
C ILE A 3 5.63 8.96 -8.78
N ALA A 4 6.13 7.72 -8.84
CA ALA A 4 7.48 7.38 -8.45
C ALA A 4 8.51 7.90 -9.45
N SER A 5 9.68 8.24 -8.92
CA SER A 5 10.87 8.70 -9.63
C SER A 5 12.01 7.69 -9.54
N ASN A 6 13.06 7.88 -10.35
CA ASN A 6 14.27 7.04 -10.28
C ASN A 6 14.88 7.01 -8.86
N GLY A 7 14.85 8.13 -8.13
CA GLY A 7 15.36 8.19 -6.76
C GLY A 7 14.57 7.32 -5.79
N ASP A 8 13.26 7.13 -6.01
CA ASP A 8 12.43 6.23 -5.20
C ASP A 8 12.82 4.76 -5.46
N VAL A 9 13.21 4.42 -6.69
CA VAL A 9 13.72 3.09 -7.06
C VAL A 9 15.09 2.83 -6.43
N GLU A 10 16.00 3.80 -6.45
CA GLU A 10 17.31 3.72 -5.79
C GLU A 10 17.16 3.52 -4.28
N ALA A 11 16.25 4.27 -3.66
CA ALA A 11 15.93 4.12 -2.24
C ALA A 11 15.38 2.72 -1.93
N SER A 12 14.50 2.19 -2.79
CA SER A 12 13.98 0.82 -2.66
C SER A 12 15.08 -0.23 -2.81
N LEU A 13 16.02 -0.03 -3.75
CA LEU A 13 17.14 -0.93 -4.03
C LEU A 13 18.23 -0.90 -2.95
N MET A 14 18.32 0.17 -2.16
CA MET A 14 19.43 0.48 -1.25
C MET A 14 20.79 0.58 -1.98
N ARG A 15 20.75 0.93 -3.28
CA ARG A 15 21.92 1.21 -4.11
C ARG A 15 21.53 2.20 -5.22
N PHE A 16 22.53 2.89 -5.76
CA PHE A 16 22.32 3.72 -6.95
C PHE A 16 22.06 2.84 -8.19
N LEU A 17 21.33 3.40 -9.15
CA LEU A 17 21.08 2.76 -10.44
C LEU A 17 22.36 2.78 -11.28
N GLU A 18 22.65 1.67 -11.93
CA GLU A 18 23.75 1.58 -12.90
C GLU A 18 23.39 2.34 -14.19
N ASP A 19 24.41 2.76 -14.95
CA ASP A 19 24.20 3.61 -16.14
C ASP A 19 23.46 2.89 -17.26
N ASP A 20 23.57 1.56 -17.32
CA ASP A 20 22.84 0.70 -18.24
C ASP A 20 21.37 0.46 -17.82
N GLU A 21 21.03 0.60 -16.54
CA GLU A 21 19.68 0.46 -15.98
C GLU A 21 18.80 1.70 -16.23
N LYS A 22 19.38 2.90 -16.11
CA LYS A 22 18.66 4.19 -16.17
C LYS A 22 17.73 4.39 -17.37
N PRO A 23 18.06 3.97 -18.62
CA PRO A 23 17.23 4.28 -19.79
C PRO A 23 15.84 3.62 -19.77
N TRP A 24 15.68 2.51 -19.07
CA TRP A 24 14.45 1.71 -19.10
C TRP A 24 13.69 1.69 -17.77
N VAL A 25 14.31 2.14 -16.67
CA VAL A 25 13.62 2.29 -15.37
C VAL A 25 12.38 3.16 -15.49
N GLN A 26 12.45 4.30 -16.19
CA GLN A 26 11.28 5.16 -16.39
C GLN A 26 10.14 4.44 -17.13
N ALA A 27 10.47 3.67 -18.16
CA ALA A 27 9.48 2.89 -18.91
C ALA A 27 8.86 1.78 -18.06
N LEU A 28 9.62 1.19 -17.12
CA LEU A 28 9.09 0.23 -16.16
C LEU A 28 8.15 0.89 -15.14
N LEU A 29 8.50 2.07 -14.64
CA LEU A 29 7.65 2.83 -13.74
C LEU A 29 6.32 3.22 -14.42
N ASP A 30 6.36 3.70 -15.66
CA ASP A 30 5.14 4.01 -16.42
C ASP A 30 4.27 2.77 -16.67
N ARG A 31 4.89 1.59 -16.86
CA ARG A 31 4.15 0.33 -16.98
C ARG A 31 3.53 -0.10 -15.63
N ALA A 32 4.22 0.12 -14.52
CA ALA A 32 3.70 -0.17 -13.18
C ALA A 32 2.48 0.72 -12.88
N GLU A 33 2.58 2.02 -13.20
CA GLU A 33 1.47 2.97 -13.08
C GLU A 33 0.26 2.49 -13.92
N ALA A 34 0.49 2.08 -15.17
CA ALA A 34 -0.57 1.57 -16.04
C ALA A 34 -1.28 0.32 -15.48
N LEU A 35 -0.53 -0.59 -14.84
CA LEU A 35 -1.11 -1.76 -14.16
C LEU A 35 -1.97 -1.33 -12.97
N ILE A 36 -1.51 -0.39 -12.16
CA ILE A 36 -2.28 0.13 -11.03
C ILE A 36 -3.57 0.81 -11.53
N LEU A 37 -3.45 1.69 -12.53
CA LEU A 37 -4.57 2.42 -13.12
C LEU A 37 -5.60 1.52 -13.80
N SER A 38 -5.18 0.37 -14.35
CA SER A 38 -6.10 -0.59 -14.95
C SER A 38 -7.14 -1.14 -13.98
N LYS A 39 -6.81 -1.20 -12.68
CA LYS A 39 -7.69 -1.68 -11.60
C LYS A 39 -8.22 -0.53 -10.74
N MET A 40 -7.44 0.53 -10.56
CA MET A 40 -7.76 1.69 -9.73
C MET A 40 -7.56 2.98 -10.55
N SER A 41 -8.56 3.32 -11.38
CA SER A 41 -8.48 4.44 -12.31
C SER A 41 -8.33 5.82 -11.66
N ASP A 42 -8.74 5.97 -10.39
CA ASP A 42 -8.69 7.24 -9.65
C ASP A 42 -7.41 7.42 -8.80
N ALA A 43 -6.46 6.47 -8.86
CA ALA A 43 -5.28 6.48 -8.02
C ALA A 43 -4.46 7.78 -8.14
N VAL A 44 -4.26 8.28 -9.37
CA VAL A 44 -3.48 9.51 -9.61
C VAL A 44 -4.16 10.75 -9.02
N ASN A 45 -5.49 10.83 -9.08
CA ASN A 45 -6.20 11.96 -8.46
C ASN A 45 -6.11 11.90 -6.95
N ARG A 46 -6.25 10.69 -6.36
CA ARG A 46 -6.09 10.48 -4.92
C ARG A 46 -4.70 10.88 -4.41
N CYS A 47 -3.65 10.60 -5.18
CA CYS A 47 -2.28 11.05 -4.85
C CYS A 47 -2.15 12.57 -4.74
N ARG A 48 -3.01 13.36 -5.42
CA ARG A 48 -2.96 14.83 -5.36
C ARG A 48 -3.58 15.39 -4.07
N THR A 49 -4.52 14.67 -3.48
CA THR A 49 -5.25 15.10 -2.28
C THR A 49 -4.69 14.49 -1.00
N ASP A 50 -4.15 13.27 -1.08
CA ASP A 50 -3.66 12.51 0.07
C ASP A 50 -2.17 12.20 -0.07
N PHE A 51 -1.38 12.86 0.79
CA PHE A 51 0.07 12.70 0.84
C PHE A 51 0.51 11.29 1.30
N TYR A 52 -0.25 10.66 2.20
CA TYR A 52 0.07 9.32 2.68
C TYR A 52 -0.15 8.29 1.58
N PHE A 53 -1.27 8.39 0.86
CA PHE A 53 -1.54 7.55 -0.29
C PHE A 53 -0.49 7.74 -1.39
N MET A 54 -0.06 8.97 -1.66
CA MET A 54 1.03 9.25 -2.61
C MET A 54 2.33 8.52 -2.21
N THR A 55 2.67 8.52 -0.92
CA THR A 55 3.89 7.84 -0.42
C THR A 55 3.78 6.32 -0.57
N ILE A 56 2.62 5.74 -0.26
CA ILE A 56 2.36 4.30 -0.44
C ILE A 56 2.46 3.94 -1.92
N MET A 57 1.82 4.72 -2.79
CA MET A 57 1.81 4.49 -4.22
C MET A 57 3.24 4.53 -4.79
N LYS A 58 4.05 5.53 -4.41
CA LYS A 58 5.48 5.58 -4.76
C LYS A 58 6.23 4.34 -4.32
N SER A 59 6.01 3.90 -3.07
CA SER A 59 6.69 2.74 -2.52
C SER A 59 6.34 1.45 -3.29
N VAL A 60 5.08 1.29 -3.69
CA VAL A 60 4.61 0.14 -4.47
C VAL A 60 5.20 0.14 -5.88
N GLU A 61 5.16 1.27 -6.59
CA GLU A 61 5.77 1.38 -7.93
C GLU A 61 7.27 1.08 -7.89
N ALA A 62 7.99 1.68 -6.94
CA ALA A 62 9.42 1.50 -6.78
C ALA A 62 9.80 0.07 -6.37
N GLU A 63 9.00 -0.58 -5.51
CA GLU A 63 9.25 -1.95 -5.05
C GLU A 63 8.89 -3.00 -6.12
N ALA A 64 7.87 -2.76 -6.94
CA ALA A 64 7.60 -3.56 -8.13
C ALA A 64 8.78 -3.53 -9.12
N VAL A 65 9.31 -2.34 -9.43
CA VAL A 65 10.47 -2.20 -10.33
C VAL A 65 11.74 -2.77 -9.70
N SER A 66 11.99 -2.53 -8.40
CA SER A 66 13.19 -3.06 -7.75
C SER A 66 13.20 -4.59 -7.66
N ARG A 67 12.04 -5.24 -7.58
CA ARG A 67 11.94 -6.70 -7.69
C ARG A 67 12.35 -7.23 -9.05
N VAL A 68 11.98 -6.54 -10.13
CA VAL A 68 12.43 -6.87 -11.50
C VAL A 68 13.95 -6.78 -11.59
N LEU A 69 14.55 -5.73 -11.02
CA LEU A 69 16.00 -5.52 -11.02
C LEU A 69 16.77 -6.52 -10.14
N ARG A 70 16.15 -7.03 -9.06
CA ARG A 70 16.75 -8.03 -8.16
C ARG A 70 16.70 -9.47 -8.67
N ALA A 71 15.89 -9.76 -9.68
CA ALA A 71 15.67 -11.14 -10.14
C ALA A 71 17.00 -11.81 -10.58
N PRO A 72 17.27 -13.07 -10.17
CA PRO A 72 18.52 -13.77 -10.51
C PRO A 72 18.68 -13.91 -12.02
N GLY A 73 19.82 -13.45 -12.55
CA GLY A 73 20.03 -13.21 -13.99
C GLY A 73 20.01 -11.72 -14.37
N GLY A 74 19.86 -10.83 -13.40
CA GLY A 74 20.04 -9.38 -13.54
C GLY A 74 18.98 -8.71 -14.40
N GLY A 75 17.77 -9.29 -14.51
CA GLY A 75 16.62 -8.75 -15.26
C GLY A 75 16.82 -8.51 -16.77
N LEU A 76 18.06 -8.48 -17.27
CA LEU A 76 18.33 -7.99 -18.61
C LEU A 76 19.49 -8.68 -19.32
N TYR A 77 20.60 -9.07 -18.68
CA TYR A 77 21.69 -9.79 -19.38
C TYR A 77 22.55 -10.66 -18.45
N LYS A 78 22.77 -11.92 -18.84
CA LYS A 78 23.85 -12.77 -18.32
C LYS A 78 24.72 -13.22 -19.48
N TYR A 79 25.98 -12.77 -19.50
CA TYR A 79 26.98 -13.20 -20.47
C TYR A 79 27.90 -14.22 -19.81
N GLU A 80 27.90 -15.45 -20.32
CA GLU A 80 28.95 -16.43 -20.04
C GLU A 80 29.66 -16.72 -21.35
N THR A 81 30.98 -16.52 -21.36
CA THR A 81 31.83 -16.81 -22.51
C THR A 81 32.64 -18.05 -22.18
N GLU A 82 32.39 -19.15 -22.88
CA GLU A 82 33.23 -20.34 -22.82
C GLU A 82 33.75 -20.63 -24.24
N GLY A 83 35.03 -20.27 -24.49
CA GLY A 83 35.67 -20.49 -25.78
C GLY A 83 35.14 -19.60 -26.91
N THR A 84 34.88 -20.18 -28.09
CA THR A 84 34.52 -19.47 -29.35
C THR A 84 33.01 -19.29 -29.56
N TYR A 85 32.18 -19.80 -28.65
CA TYR A 85 30.72 -19.72 -28.79
C TYR A 85 30.14 -18.80 -27.71
N THR A 86 29.45 -17.76 -28.16
CA THR A 86 28.65 -16.89 -27.30
C THR A 86 27.21 -17.39 -27.34
N TYR A 87 26.68 -17.83 -26.20
CA TYR A 87 25.25 -18.02 -26.02
C TYR A 87 24.69 -16.80 -25.30
N SER A 88 23.67 -16.17 -25.88
CA SER A 88 22.88 -15.13 -25.24
C SER A 88 21.41 -15.46 -25.34
N VAL A 89 20.89 -16.23 -24.38
CA VAL A 89 19.45 -16.40 -24.24
C VAL A 89 19.10 -16.49 -22.77
N ASN A 90 18.23 -15.59 -22.32
CA ASN A 90 17.41 -15.85 -21.16
C ASN A 90 15.95 -15.62 -21.54
N GLN A 91 15.22 -16.69 -21.88
CA GLN A 91 13.77 -16.65 -22.06
C GLN A 91 13.00 -16.81 -20.73
N ALA A 92 13.71 -17.00 -19.60
CA ALA A 92 13.10 -17.00 -18.27
C ALA A 92 12.80 -15.57 -17.74
N VAL A 93 13.08 -14.54 -18.54
CA VAL A 93 12.52 -13.18 -18.41
C VAL A 93 10.97 -13.20 -18.48
N ALA A 94 10.36 -14.32 -18.90
CA ALA A 94 8.92 -14.51 -18.95
C ALA A 94 8.21 -14.67 -17.57
N SER A 95 8.93 -14.80 -16.44
CA SER A 95 8.32 -14.67 -15.09
C SER A 95 8.91 -13.53 -14.24
N GLY A 96 9.87 -12.75 -14.77
CA GLY A 96 10.21 -11.41 -14.28
C GLY A 96 9.15 -10.38 -14.71
N ILE A 97 7.89 -10.75 -14.53
CA ILE A 97 6.74 -9.95 -14.92
C ILE A 97 6.66 -8.81 -13.92
N LEU A 98 6.72 -7.58 -14.41
CA LEU A 98 6.32 -6.43 -13.64
C LEU A 98 4.89 -6.67 -13.15
N GLU A 99 4.77 -7.08 -11.89
CA GLU A 99 3.54 -7.48 -11.24
C GLU A 99 3.35 -6.62 -9.99
N ILE A 100 2.11 -6.21 -9.76
CA ILE A 100 1.68 -5.63 -8.50
C ILE A 100 1.11 -6.77 -7.65
N THR A 101 1.84 -7.16 -6.60
CA THR A 101 1.50 -8.34 -5.81
C THR A 101 0.29 -8.11 -4.90
N PRO A 102 -0.34 -9.17 -4.37
CA PRO A 102 -1.48 -9.03 -3.45
C PRO A 102 -1.19 -8.11 -2.25
N ARG A 103 0.03 -8.18 -1.70
CA ARG A 103 0.48 -7.32 -0.59
C ARG A 103 0.48 -5.83 -0.98
N ASP A 104 0.86 -5.52 -2.22
CA ASP A 104 0.88 -4.15 -2.72
C ASP A 104 -0.53 -3.61 -2.90
N TRP A 105 -1.44 -4.48 -3.39
CA TRP A 105 -2.86 -4.16 -3.45
C TRP A 105 -3.45 -3.91 -2.07
N ASP A 106 -3.10 -4.71 -1.07
CA ASP A 106 -3.56 -4.50 0.31
C ASP A 106 -3.07 -3.15 0.86
N ALA A 107 -1.83 -2.76 0.54
CA ALA A 107 -1.30 -1.45 0.90
C ALA A 107 -2.06 -0.31 0.20
N LEU A 108 -2.37 -0.43 -1.09
CA LEU A 108 -3.09 0.58 -1.88
C LEU A 108 -4.57 0.72 -1.50
N PHE A 109 -5.27 -0.39 -1.25
CA PHE A 109 -6.69 -0.34 -0.92
C PHE A 109 -6.95 0.20 0.48
N GLY A 110 -5.96 0.15 1.39
CA GLY A 110 -6.10 0.75 2.72
C GLY A 110 -7.29 0.20 3.52
N GLY A 111 -7.71 -1.04 3.25
CA GLY A 111 -8.85 -1.69 3.91
C GLY A 111 -8.53 -2.15 5.34
N THR A 112 -9.29 -3.10 5.87
CA THR A 112 -9.13 -3.71 7.22
C THR A 112 -7.74 -4.31 7.51
N LYS A 113 -6.84 -4.34 6.53
CA LYS A 113 -5.47 -4.88 6.59
C LYS A 113 -4.42 -4.00 5.85
N GLY A 114 -4.73 -2.74 5.55
CA GLY A 114 -3.80 -1.82 4.87
C GLY A 114 -2.84 -1.09 5.81
N TRP A 115 -1.79 -0.44 5.27
CA TRP A 115 -0.77 0.26 6.08
C TRP A 115 -1.30 1.43 6.92
N ALA A 116 -2.44 2.02 6.51
CA ALA A 116 -3.09 3.11 7.22
C ALA A 116 -4.08 2.63 8.31
N VAL A 117 -4.26 1.32 8.50
CA VAL A 117 -5.26 0.75 9.41
C VAL A 117 -4.59 -0.22 10.38
N ALA A 118 -4.74 0.03 11.68
CA ALA A 118 -4.50 -0.99 12.69
C ALA A 118 -5.66 -1.99 12.65
N GLY A 119 -5.52 -3.04 11.85
CA GLY A 119 -6.50 -4.13 11.82
C GLY A 119 -6.56 -4.79 13.20
N ALA A 120 -7.75 -4.86 13.81
CA ALA A 120 -7.96 -5.70 14.98
C ALA A 120 -7.93 -7.16 14.51
N GLU A 121 -6.80 -7.84 14.71
CA GLU A 121 -6.72 -9.29 14.53
C GLU A 121 -7.28 -9.94 15.80
N MET A 122 -8.50 -10.45 15.72
CA MET A 122 -9.10 -11.21 16.82
C MET A 122 -8.32 -12.51 16.99
N ASP A 123 -8.08 -12.92 18.23
CA ASP A 123 -7.49 -14.24 18.48
C ASP A 123 -8.43 -15.35 17.97
N GLY A 124 -7.90 -16.57 17.87
CA GLY A 124 -8.67 -17.70 17.36
C GLY A 124 -9.94 -18.00 18.17
N TYR A 125 -9.99 -17.63 19.46
CA TYR A 125 -11.16 -17.83 20.31
C TYR A 125 -12.24 -16.77 20.05
N ALA A 126 -11.85 -15.49 19.93
CA ALA A 126 -12.74 -14.40 19.62
C ALA A 126 -13.25 -14.47 18.17
N GLN A 127 -12.43 -14.95 17.24
CA GLN A 127 -12.87 -15.19 15.87
C GLN A 127 -13.96 -16.28 15.82
N ASP A 128 -13.77 -17.41 16.51
CA ASP A 128 -14.74 -18.52 16.49
C ASP A 128 -16.06 -18.16 17.22
N HIS A 129 -15.99 -17.32 18.26
CA HIS A 129 -17.16 -16.91 19.04
C HIS A 129 -17.90 -15.68 18.51
N TYR A 130 -17.21 -14.74 17.84
CA TYR A 130 -17.80 -13.47 17.41
C TYR A 130 -17.86 -13.27 15.88
N ALA A 131 -17.19 -14.11 15.07
CA ALA A 131 -17.29 -14.03 13.61
C ALA A 131 -18.58 -14.72 13.10
N VAL A 132 -19.74 -14.23 13.53
CA VAL A 132 -21.01 -14.64 12.95
C VAL A 132 -21.22 -13.93 11.62
N GLN A 133 -21.10 -14.72 10.54
CA GLN A 133 -21.58 -14.55 9.16
C GLN A 133 -21.38 -13.21 8.44
N GLY A 134 -20.67 -13.30 7.30
CA GLY A 134 -20.51 -12.23 6.32
C GLY A 134 -21.83 -11.68 5.77
N THR A 135 -22.35 -10.65 6.44
CA THR A 135 -23.17 -9.62 5.83
C THR A 135 -22.43 -8.31 6.07
N LEU A 136 -22.36 -7.46 5.05
CA LEU A 136 -21.97 -6.06 5.15
C LEU A 136 -22.89 -5.36 6.15
N GLY A 137 -22.64 -5.55 7.44
CA GLY A 137 -23.24 -4.77 8.49
C GLY A 137 -22.52 -3.44 8.47
N ASN A 138 -23.16 -2.40 7.93
CA ASN A 138 -22.92 -1.08 8.46
C ASN A 138 -22.91 -1.24 9.99
N LEU A 139 -21.82 -0.80 10.63
CA LEU A 139 -21.83 -0.51 12.05
C LEU A 139 -22.84 0.65 12.24
N THR A 140 -24.12 0.32 12.19
CA THR A 140 -25.15 1.17 12.75
C THR A 140 -24.91 1.09 14.24
N ILE A 141 -24.15 2.07 14.74
CA ILE A 141 -24.05 2.36 16.16
C ILE A 141 -25.50 2.50 16.63
N ASP A 142 -26.02 1.49 17.32
CA ASP A 142 -27.32 1.61 17.97
C ASP A 142 -27.15 2.68 19.05
N PRO A 143 -27.78 3.86 18.93
CA PRO A 143 -27.61 4.93 19.91
C PRO A 143 -28.09 4.52 21.32
N LYS A 144 -28.77 3.37 21.46
CA LYS A 144 -29.19 2.84 22.76
C LYS A 144 -28.06 2.18 23.55
N LEU A 145 -26.94 1.78 22.93
CA LEU A 145 -25.80 1.19 23.65
C LEU A 145 -24.99 2.22 24.46
N TYR A 146 -25.29 3.52 24.32
CA TYR A 146 -24.80 4.58 25.21
C TYR A 146 -25.63 4.74 26.50
N SER A 147 -26.67 3.95 26.74
CA SER A 147 -27.48 4.09 27.97
C SER A 147 -26.91 3.37 29.19
N GLY A 148 -25.68 2.84 29.11
CA GLY A 148 -24.94 2.40 30.30
C GLY A 148 -24.29 3.60 30.97
N ALA A 149 -24.17 3.56 32.31
CA ALA A 149 -23.52 4.64 33.05
C ALA A 149 -22.15 4.93 32.43
N SER A 150 -21.91 6.19 32.05
CA SER A 150 -20.63 6.55 31.47
C SER A 150 -19.53 6.36 32.53
N ARG A 151 -18.28 6.08 32.12
CA ARG A 151 -17.15 5.95 33.07
C ARG A 151 -16.95 7.21 33.94
N LEU A 152 -17.51 8.35 33.54
CA LEU A 152 -17.53 9.59 34.30
C LEU A 152 -18.54 9.54 35.46
N GLU A 153 -19.68 8.86 35.27
CA GLU A 153 -20.69 8.63 36.32
C GLU A 153 -20.23 7.58 37.33
N GLU A 154 -19.53 6.51 36.88
CA GLU A 154 -18.88 5.56 37.80
C GLU A 154 -17.77 6.22 38.64
N ALA A 155 -17.11 7.23 38.10
CA ALA A 155 -16.09 8.01 38.80
C ALA A 155 -16.65 9.14 39.68
N GLY A 156 -17.99 9.31 39.72
CA GLY A 156 -18.65 10.35 40.54
C GLY A 156 -18.35 11.78 40.09
N VAL A 157 -17.90 11.97 38.85
CA VAL A 157 -17.55 13.29 38.31
C VAL A 157 -18.80 13.92 37.71
N THR A 158 -19.40 14.88 38.41
CA THR A 158 -20.48 15.71 37.85
C THR A 158 -19.86 16.79 36.97
N VAL A 159 -20.15 16.75 35.67
CA VAL A 159 -19.84 17.86 34.76
C VAL A 159 -20.78 19.00 35.11
N LEU A 160 -20.24 20.09 35.66
CA LEU A 160 -21.00 21.32 35.85
C LEU A 160 -21.24 21.94 34.47
N PRO A 161 -22.48 22.22 34.05
CA PRO A 161 -22.74 23.03 32.87
C PRO A 161 -22.29 24.46 33.16
N ASP A 162 -21.47 25.01 32.26
CA ASP A 162 -21.03 26.40 32.27
C ASP A 162 -22.14 27.25 31.63
N ASP A 163 -23.14 27.62 32.43
CA ASP A 163 -24.37 28.30 31.96
C ASP A 163 -24.17 29.82 31.66
N ASP A 164 -22.93 30.32 31.62
CA ASP A 164 -22.66 31.77 31.55
C ASP A 164 -22.21 32.32 30.17
N GLU A 165 -22.22 31.54 29.08
CA GLU A 165 -21.85 32.06 27.75
C GLU A 165 -22.82 31.69 26.62
N VAL A 166 -24.05 32.22 26.58
CA VAL A 166 -24.68 32.72 25.32
C VAL A 166 -25.85 33.70 25.62
N THR A 167 -25.54 34.94 25.99
CA THR A 167 -26.41 36.08 25.63
C THR A 167 -25.55 37.26 25.20
N LEU A 168 -25.02 37.24 23.97
CA LEU A 168 -24.74 38.45 23.23
C LEU A 168 -25.13 38.23 21.76
N TRP A 169 -25.85 39.23 21.28
CA TRP A 169 -26.51 39.37 19.99
C TRP A 169 -25.51 39.41 18.81
#